data_AF-A0A960GCG2-F1
#
_entry.id   AF-A0A960GCG2-F1
#
_cell.length_a   1.000
_cell.length_b   1.000
_cell.length_c   1.000
_cell.angle_alpha   90.00
_cell.angle_beta   90.00
_cell.angle_gamma   90.00
#
_symmetry.space_group_name_H-M   'P 1'
#
loop_
_entity.id
_entity.type
_entity.pdbx_description
1 polymer ?
#
loop_
_entity_poly.entity_id
_entity_poly.type
_entity_poly.pdbx_seq_one_letter_code
_entity_poly.pdbx_strand_id
1 'polypeptide(L)'
;MVWYIPPLSPVVDALRDTGHDAEAAGNLFGAIRSLRIPVEYLAELFTAGDPVPVVASLDKLAAMRAYMRDHNLGRPADPSIPAAVGMTEEEVYDMYRLLAIAKYEDRYVIPTAFAETGAQLEELACSLDFDGGPGQFSSGSFGESSGRPVPVAVETFHALQQRQSTEQMVAPGSPGQVNLLNWDGAGVPLGIPTVPPRQEAGQ
;
A
#
# COMPACT_ATOMS: atom_id res chain seq x y z
N MET A 1 -0.58 -3.55 -1.35
CA MET A 1 -1.49 -4.34 -0.50
C MET A 1 -1.28 -5.82 -0.85
N VAL A 2 -1.06 -6.70 0.12
CA VAL A 2 -0.80 -8.15 -0.09
C VAL A 2 -1.78 -8.95 0.75
N TRP A 3 -2.43 -9.94 0.14
CA TRP A 3 -3.48 -10.77 0.76
C TRP A 3 -3.09 -12.24 0.68
N TYR A 4 -3.64 -13.07 1.56
CA TYR A 4 -3.29 -14.48 1.69
C TYR A 4 -4.52 -15.38 1.69
N ILE A 5 -4.37 -16.58 1.14
CA ILE A 5 -5.37 -17.66 1.23
C ILE A 5 -4.92 -18.61 2.36
N PRO A 6 -5.77 -18.93 3.35
CA PRO A 6 -5.38 -19.80 4.46
C PRO A 6 -5.15 -21.24 3.98
N PRO A 7 -4.15 -21.95 4.53
CA PRO A 7 -3.83 -23.31 4.10
C PRO A 7 -4.81 -24.33 4.67
N LEU A 8 -5.26 -25.27 3.83
CA LEU A 8 -5.86 -26.51 4.30
C LEU A 8 -4.75 -27.36 4.94
N SER A 9 -4.66 -27.35 6.27
CA SER A 9 -3.79 -28.28 7.02
C SER A 9 -4.19 -29.74 6.73
N PRO A 10 -3.41 -30.76 7.13
CA PRO A 10 -3.70 -32.17 6.81
C PRO A 10 -4.98 -32.70 7.46
N VAL A 11 -6.15 -32.30 6.95
CA VAL A 11 -7.48 -32.74 7.39
C VAL A 11 -7.66 -34.23 7.11
N VAL A 12 -7.16 -34.68 5.96
CA VAL A 12 -7.30 -36.04 5.46
C VAL A 12 -6.57 -37.04 6.37
N ASP A 13 -5.41 -36.65 6.92
CA ASP A 13 -4.64 -37.50 7.84
C ASP A 13 -5.38 -37.75 9.16
N ALA A 14 -6.11 -36.75 9.66
CA ALA A 14 -6.90 -36.88 10.89
C ALA A 14 -8.11 -37.82 10.72
N LEU A 15 -8.64 -37.92 9.49
CA LEU A 15 -9.80 -38.76 9.17
C LEU A 15 -9.43 -40.15 8.68
N ARG A 16 -8.17 -40.37 8.26
CA ARG A 16 -7.69 -41.63 7.67
C ARG A 16 -7.94 -42.85 8.57
N ASP A 17 -7.84 -42.68 9.89
CA ASP A 17 -8.00 -43.77 10.86
C ASP A 17 -9.46 -44.10 11.19
N THR A 18 -10.41 -43.29 10.72
CA THR A 18 -11.86 -43.47 10.99
C THR A 18 -12.54 -44.45 10.03
N GLY A 19 -11.84 -44.90 8.98
CA GLY A 19 -12.38 -45.80 7.96
C GLY A 19 -13.43 -45.16 7.04
N HIS A 20 -13.64 -43.84 7.13
CA HIS A 20 -14.49 -43.07 6.24
C HIS A 20 -13.66 -42.44 5.12
N ASP A 21 -14.29 -42.17 3.97
CA ASP A 21 -13.62 -41.47 2.87
C ASP A 21 -13.28 -40.04 3.30
N ALA A 22 -12.03 -39.85 3.70
CA ALA A 22 -11.50 -38.61 4.25
C ALA A 22 -11.55 -37.44 3.24
N GLU A 23 -11.80 -37.71 1.97
CA GLU A 23 -11.94 -36.71 0.91
C GLU A 23 -13.41 -36.48 0.47
N ALA A 24 -14.38 -37.12 1.12
CA ALA A 24 -15.79 -36.83 0.90
C ALA A 24 -16.17 -35.46 1.50
N ALA A 25 -17.02 -34.70 0.80
CA ALA A 25 -17.37 -33.32 1.16
C ALA A 25 -17.88 -33.19 2.62
N GLY A 26 -18.80 -34.05 3.05
CA GLY A 26 -19.33 -34.02 4.41
C GLY A 26 -18.27 -34.25 5.50
N ASN A 27 -17.27 -35.09 5.21
CA ASN A 27 -16.17 -35.36 6.14
C ASN A 27 -15.18 -34.19 6.17
N LEU A 28 -14.88 -33.60 5.01
CA LEU A 28 -14.00 -32.44 4.91
C LEU A 28 -14.57 -31.22 5.65
N PHE A 29 -15.86 -30.91 5.48
CA PHE A 29 -16.51 -29.80 6.19
C PHE A 29 -16.52 -30.01 7.71
N GLY A 30 -16.78 -31.24 8.18
CA GLY A 30 -16.74 -31.57 9.59
C GLY A 30 -15.33 -31.45 10.20
N ALA A 31 -14.30 -31.75 9.40
CA ALA A 31 -12.93 -31.85 9.88
C ALA A 31 -12.11 -30.54 9.74
N ILE A 32 -12.68 -29.47 9.18
CA ILE A 32 -12.08 -28.12 9.23
C ILE A 32 -11.90 -27.66 10.69
N ARG A 33 -12.78 -28.08 11.60
CA ARG A 33 -12.65 -27.78 13.04
C ARG A 33 -11.61 -28.64 13.75
N SER A 34 -11.18 -29.75 13.14
CA SER A 34 -10.14 -30.65 13.64
C SER A 34 -8.81 -30.46 12.90
N LEU A 35 -8.61 -29.31 12.28
CA LEU A 35 -7.32 -28.96 11.67
C LEU A 35 -6.21 -29.02 12.73
N ARG A 36 -5.03 -29.45 12.31
CA ARG A 36 -3.84 -29.46 13.18
C ARG A 36 -3.44 -28.05 13.60
N ILE A 37 -3.67 -27.08 12.73
CA ILE A 37 -3.51 -25.66 13.02
C ILE A 37 -4.87 -25.15 13.51
N PRO A 38 -4.96 -24.63 14.75
CA PRO A 38 -6.19 -24.04 15.26
C PRO A 38 -6.66 -22.91 14.35
N VAL A 39 -7.98 -22.85 14.12
CA VAL A 39 -8.58 -21.79 13.28
C VAL A 39 -8.37 -20.42 13.92
N GLU A 40 -8.35 -20.37 15.25
CA GLU A 40 -8.12 -19.16 16.05
C GLU A 40 -6.75 -18.54 15.72
N TYR A 41 -5.72 -19.36 15.52
CA TYR A 41 -4.39 -18.88 15.12
C TYR A 41 -4.41 -18.22 13.74
N LEU A 42 -5.12 -18.82 12.78
CA LEU A 42 -5.27 -18.24 11.44
C LEU A 42 -6.12 -16.96 11.47
N ALA A 43 -7.10 -16.89 12.37
CA ALA A 43 -7.94 -15.72 12.56
C ALA A 43 -7.14 -14.53 13.10
N GLU A 44 -6.27 -14.74 14.08
CA GLU A 44 -5.36 -13.71 14.59
C GLU A 44 -4.45 -13.15 13.49
N LEU A 45 -4.02 -14.00 12.55
CA LEU A 45 -3.12 -13.59 11.47
C LEU A 45 -3.83 -12.86 10.32
N PHE A 46 -5.02 -13.32 9.91
CA PHE A 46 -5.66 -12.86 8.67
C PHE A 46 -6.86 -11.94 8.87
N THR A 47 -7.53 -12.00 10.01
CA THR A 47 -8.87 -11.41 10.21
C THR A 47 -9.01 -10.71 11.57
N ALA A 48 -7.89 -10.32 12.19
CA ALA A 48 -7.86 -9.64 13.49
C ALA A 48 -8.60 -10.41 14.62
N GLY A 49 -8.55 -11.74 14.57
CA GLY A 49 -9.15 -12.64 15.56
C GLY A 49 -10.56 -13.13 15.22
N ASP A 50 -11.16 -12.71 14.10
CA ASP A 50 -12.47 -13.24 13.67
C ASP A 50 -12.32 -14.55 12.87
N PRO A 51 -12.75 -15.72 13.39
CA PRO A 51 -12.59 -16.98 12.68
C PRO A 51 -13.54 -17.13 11.48
N VAL A 52 -14.62 -16.36 11.39
CA VAL A 52 -15.68 -16.57 10.39
C VAL A 52 -15.16 -16.50 8.95
N PRO A 53 -14.38 -15.48 8.53
CA PRO A 53 -13.89 -15.40 7.15
C PRO A 53 -12.84 -16.47 6.83
N VAL A 54 -12.09 -16.94 7.85
CA VAL A 54 -11.11 -18.02 7.70
C VAL A 54 -11.83 -19.33 7.43
N VAL A 55 -12.83 -19.68 8.26
CA VAL A 55 -13.63 -20.90 8.08
C VAL A 55 -14.32 -20.89 6.72
N ALA A 56 -14.94 -19.78 6.35
CA ALA A 56 -15.59 -19.64 5.05
C ALA A 56 -14.62 -19.84 3.87
N SER A 57 -13.38 -19.36 3.99
CA SER A 57 -12.35 -19.58 2.97
C SER A 57 -11.92 -21.04 2.90
N LEU A 58 -11.73 -21.69 4.05
CA LEU A 58 -11.38 -23.11 4.14
C LEU A 58 -12.49 -24.02 3.60
N ASP A 59 -13.75 -23.72 3.91
CA ASP A 59 -14.93 -24.43 3.40
C ASP A 59 -14.95 -24.40 1.86
N LYS A 60 -14.73 -23.23 1.26
CA LYS A 60 -14.68 -23.09 -0.22
C LYS A 60 -13.57 -23.92 -0.85
N LEU A 61 -12.38 -23.94 -0.25
CA LEU A 61 -11.26 -24.77 -0.73
C LEU A 61 -11.57 -26.27 -0.60
N ALA A 62 -12.22 -26.68 0.49
CA ALA A 62 -12.63 -28.07 0.70
C ALA A 62 -13.72 -28.51 -0.29
N ALA A 63 -14.71 -27.64 -0.52
CA ALA A 63 -15.77 -27.85 -1.50
C ALA A 63 -15.20 -28.05 -2.91
N MET A 64 -14.31 -27.16 -3.36
CA MET A 64 -13.64 -27.30 -4.66
C MET A 64 -12.85 -28.61 -4.75
N ARG A 65 -12.10 -28.98 -3.70
CA ARG A 65 -11.33 -30.23 -3.69
C ARG A 65 -12.25 -31.45 -3.85
N ALA A 66 -13.34 -31.52 -3.10
CA ALA A 66 -14.29 -32.63 -3.17
C ALA A 66 -14.99 -32.68 -4.55
N TYR A 67 -15.49 -31.55 -5.02
CA TYR A 67 -16.21 -31.45 -6.29
C TYR A 67 -15.32 -31.81 -7.50
N MET A 68 -14.10 -31.25 -7.55
CA MET A 68 -13.17 -31.54 -8.64
C MET A 68 -12.62 -32.97 -8.59
N ARG A 69 -12.54 -33.59 -7.40
CA ARG A 69 -12.19 -35.01 -7.26
C ARG A 69 -13.22 -35.90 -7.94
N ASP A 70 -14.51 -35.68 -7.71
CA ASP A 70 -15.55 -36.49 -8.36
C ASP A 70 -15.49 -36.34 -9.88
N HIS A 71 -15.31 -35.10 -10.36
CA HIS A 71 -15.09 -34.83 -11.79
C HIS A 71 -13.87 -35.57 -12.36
N ASN A 72 -12.72 -35.52 -11.68
CA ASN A 72 -11.49 -36.17 -12.12
C ASN A 72 -11.55 -37.70 -12.07
N LEU A 73 -12.39 -38.27 -11.20
CA LEU A 73 -12.62 -39.71 -11.09
C LEU A 73 -13.73 -40.21 -12.03
N GLY A 74 -14.33 -39.34 -12.85
CA GLY A 74 -15.45 -39.68 -13.73
C GLY A 74 -16.74 -40.05 -12.99
N ARG A 75 -16.87 -39.61 -11.74
CA ARG A 75 -18.09 -39.76 -10.93
C ARG A 75 -19.08 -38.66 -11.29
N PRO A 76 -20.39 -38.88 -11.08
CA PRO A 76 -21.37 -37.81 -11.24
C PRO A 76 -21.04 -36.65 -10.29
N ALA A 77 -20.97 -35.44 -10.83
CA ALA A 77 -20.76 -34.24 -10.04
C ALA A 77 -22.01 -33.96 -9.18
N ASP A 78 -21.79 -33.60 -7.92
CA ASP A 78 -22.86 -33.25 -6.98
C ASP A 78 -22.94 -31.71 -6.83
N PRO A 79 -23.98 -31.07 -7.39
CA PRO A 79 -24.15 -29.62 -7.33
C PRO A 79 -24.47 -29.11 -5.92
N SER A 80 -24.79 -29.99 -4.96
CA SER A 80 -24.99 -29.61 -3.56
C SER A 80 -23.69 -29.19 -2.87
N ILE A 81 -22.52 -29.65 -3.35
CA ILE A 81 -21.21 -29.34 -2.75
C ILE A 81 -20.85 -27.84 -2.93
N PRO A 82 -20.86 -27.26 -4.15
CA PRO A 82 -20.69 -25.82 -4.33
C PRO A 82 -21.77 -25.00 -3.62
N ALA A 83 -23.03 -25.45 -3.67
CA ALA A 83 -24.15 -24.75 -3.07
C ALA A 83 -24.03 -24.61 -1.54
N ALA A 84 -23.44 -25.62 -0.87
CA ALA A 84 -23.21 -25.59 0.58
C ALA A 84 -22.29 -24.44 1.03
N VAL A 85 -21.42 -23.96 0.14
CA VAL A 85 -20.49 -22.83 0.40
C VAL A 85 -20.90 -21.54 -0.32
N GLY A 86 -22.13 -21.51 -0.85
CA GLY A 86 -22.69 -20.36 -1.54
C GLY A 86 -22.03 -20.08 -2.90
N MET A 87 -21.52 -21.10 -3.58
CA MET A 87 -20.94 -21.01 -4.91
C MET A 87 -21.77 -21.81 -5.93
N THR A 88 -21.70 -21.39 -7.17
CA THR A 88 -22.18 -22.14 -8.33
C THR A 88 -21.11 -23.14 -8.81
N GLU A 89 -21.51 -24.10 -9.63
CA GLU A 89 -20.56 -25.04 -10.27
C GLU A 89 -19.54 -24.28 -11.13
N GLU A 90 -19.98 -23.26 -11.88
CA GLU A 90 -19.13 -22.40 -12.72
C GLU A 90 -18.08 -21.67 -11.89
N GLU A 91 -18.47 -21.06 -10.75
CA GLU A 91 -17.53 -20.39 -9.86
C GLU A 91 -16.48 -21.35 -9.27
N VAL A 92 -16.84 -22.61 -9.02
CA VAL A 92 -15.88 -23.63 -8.58
C VAL A 92 -14.90 -24.00 -9.69
N TYR A 93 -15.36 -24.09 -10.94
CA TYR A 93 -14.49 -24.31 -12.10
C TYR A 93 -13.54 -23.13 -12.33
N ASP A 94 -14.01 -21.89 -12.20
CA ASP A 94 -13.17 -20.69 -12.31
C ASP A 94 -12.13 -20.63 -11.18
N MET A 95 -12.54 -20.96 -9.95
CA MET A 95 -11.61 -21.06 -8.83
C MET A 95 -10.56 -22.15 -9.07
N TYR A 96 -10.94 -23.31 -9.62
CA TYR A 96 -10.01 -24.37 -9.99
C TYR A 96 -9.05 -23.93 -11.10
N ARG A 97 -9.55 -23.21 -12.11
CA ARG A 97 -8.70 -22.63 -13.17
C ARG A 97 -7.64 -21.70 -12.59
N LEU A 98 -8.02 -20.81 -11.66
CA LEU A 98 -7.10 -19.83 -11.07
C LEU A 98 -6.11 -20.47 -10.09
N LEU A 99 -6.56 -21.40 -9.23
CA LEU A 99 -5.73 -21.95 -8.15
C LEU A 99 -4.96 -23.21 -8.53
N ALA A 100 -5.54 -24.10 -9.33
CA ALA A 100 -4.95 -25.40 -9.65
C ALA A 100 -4.24 -25.41 -11.01
N ILE A 101 -4.88 -24.87 -12.07
CA ILE A 101 -4.25 -24.77 -13.40
C ILE A 101 -3.26 -23.61 -13.42
N ALA A 102 -3.68 -22.45 -12.93
CA ALA A 102 -2.83 -21.29 -12.64
C ALA A 102 -1.91 -20.88 -13.81
N LYS A 103 -2.49 -20.72 -15.02
CA LYS A 103 -1.75 -20.27 -16.20
C LYS A 103 -1.08 -18.92 -15.95
N TYR A 104 0.06 -18.68 -16.59
CA TYR A 104 0.84 -17.45 -16.36
C TYR A 104 0.03 -16.17 -16.58
N GLU A 105 -0.73 -16.13 -17.66
CA GLU A 105 -1.63 -15.02 -18.03
C GLU A 105 -2.76 -14.76 -17.00
N ASP A 106 -3.21 -15.80 -16.30
CA ASP A 106 -4.25 -15.71 -15.28
C ASP A 106 -3.67 -15.31 -13.91
N ARG A 107 -2.38 -15.60 -13.64
CA ARG A 107 -1.71 -15.25 -12.37
C ARG A 107 -1.29 -13.78 -12.29
N TYR A 108 -0.92 -13.19 -13.42
CA TYR A 108 -0.33 -11.84 -13.47
C TYR A 108 -1.07 -10.95 -14.45
N VAL A 109 -2.12 -10.30 -13.96
CA VAL A 109 -2.82 -9.24 -14.68
C VAL A 109 -2.27 -7.89 -14.20
N ILE A 110 -1.03 -7.59 -14.61
CA ILE A 110 -0.36 -6.33 -14.28
C ILE A 110 -0.55 -5.39 -15.48
N PRO A 111 -1.41 -4.36 -15.37
CA PRO A 111 -1.58 -3.40 -16.45
C PRO A 111 -0.27 -2.64 -16.66
N THR A 112 -0.03 -2.17 -17.88
CA THR A 112 1.05 -1.21 -18.13
C THR A 112 0.83 0.01 -17.24
N ALA A 113 1.82 0.35 -16.42
CA ALA A 113 1.81 1.63 -15.73
C ALA A 113 1.66 2.75 -16.78
N PHE A 114 0.91 3.80 -16.46
CA PHE A 114 0.79 4.98 -17.33
C PHE A 114 2.18 5.59 -17.56
N ALA A 115 2.84 5.17 -18.63
CA ALA A 115 4.23 5.53 -18.93
C ALA A 115 4.40 7.04 -19.10
N GLU A 116 3.35 7.78 -19.47
CA GLU A 116 3.39 9.24 -19.55
C GLU A 116 3.62 9.90 -18.17
N THR A 117 3.01 9.40 -17.10
CA THR A 117 3.22 9.90 -15.74
C THR A 117 4.47 9.28 -15.11
N GLY A 118 4.77 8.02 -15.45
CA GLY A 118 6.00 7.32 -15.06
C GLY A 118 7.25 8.00 -15.59
N ALA A 119 7.28 8.41 -16.86
CA ALA A 119 8.41 9.12 -17.47
C ALA A 119 8.68 10.49 -16.80
N GLN A 120 7.63 11.21 -16.38
CA GLN A 120 7.76 12.47 -15.63
C GLN A 120 8.30 12.25 -14.20
N LEU A 121 8.15 11.04 -13.64
CA LEU A 121 8.65 10.66 -12.32
C LEU A 121 10.02 9.94 -12.38
N GLU A 122 10.31 9.24 -13.49
CA GLU A 122 11.59 8.58 -13.78
C GLU A 122 12.69 9.58 -14.16
N GLU A 123 12.34 10.80 -14.57
CA GLU A 123 13.27 11.92 -14.75
C GLU A 123 13.78 12.53 -13.42
N LEU A 124 13.71 11.77 -12.31
CA LEU A 124 14.24 12.20 -11.01
C LEU A 124 15.43 11.40 -10.48
N ALA A 125 15.82 10.26 -11.09
CA ALA A 125 17.14 9.65 -10.88
C ALA A 125 17.33 8.38 -11.73
N CYS A 126 18.07 8.50 -12.83
CA CYS A 126 19.01 7.45 -13.17
C CYS A 126 20.33 7.77 -12.49
N SER A 127 20.89 6.74 -11.84
CA SER A 127 22.19 6.74 -11.20
C SER A 127 23.23 7.43 -12.08
N LEU A 128 24.06 8.27 -11.46
CA LEU A 128 25.04 9.18 -12.03
C LEU A 128 26.19 8.45 -12.76
N ASP A 129 25.87 7.64 -13.77
CA ASP A 129 26.78 6.71 -14.44
C ASP A 129 27.10 7.16 -15.87
N PHE A 130 27.83 8.27 -15.99
CA PHE A 130 28.66 8.53 -17.16
C PHE A 130 30.05 8.97 -16.71
N ASP A 131 31.10 8.55 -17.42
CA ASP A 131 32.49 8.85 -17.07
C ASP A 131 32.72 10.38 -17.15
N GLY A 132 32.97 11.01 -15.99
CA GLY A 132 33.01 12.46 -15.80
C GLY A 132 31.70 13.12 -15.31
N GLY A 133 30.68 12.34 -14.91
CA GLY A 133 29.38 12.83 -14.43
C GLY A 133 29.38 13.35 -12.99
N PRO A 134 28.45 14.25 -12.63
CA PRO A 134 28.51 15.10 -11.43
C PRO A 134 28.19 14.38 -10.11
N GLY A 135 28.26 13.05 -10.06
CA GLY A 135 27.88 12.26 -8.89
C GLY A 135 28.74 12.46 -7.64
N GLN A 136 29.68 13.41 -7.67
CA GLN A 136 30.56 13.74 -6.55
C GLN A 136 30.39 15.18 -6.03
N PHE A 137 29.30 15.90 -6.34
CA PHE A 137 28.92 17.11 -5.61
C PHE A 137 27.39 17.24 -5.49
N SER A 138 26.86 17.25 -4.26
CA SER A 138 25.42 17.32 -3.97
C SER A 138 24.80 18.72 -4.09
N SER A 139 25.56 19.75 -4.43
CA SER A 139 25.02 21.10 -4.64
C SER A 139 25.70 21.77 -5.83
N GLY A 140 24.91 22.37 -6.71
CA GLY A 140 25.41 23.41 -7.60
C GLY A 140 25.95 24.58 -6.76
N SER A 141 26.57 25.58 -7.40
CA SER A 141 27.19 26.72 -6.70
C SER A 141 26.22 27.55 -5.81
N PHE A 142 24.94 27.19 -5.78
CA PHE A 142 23.93 27.69 -4.86
C PHE A 142 23.26 26.49 -4.16
N GLY A 143 23.27 26.49 -2.82
CA GLY A 143 22.89 25.35 -1.97
C GLY A 143 21.42 24.91 -2.04
N GLU A 144 21.13 23.77 -1.41
CA GLU A 144 19.85 23.02 -1.47
C GLU A 144 18.59 23.79 -1.01
N SER A 145 18.72 24.94 -0.32
CA SER A 145 17.57 25.78 0.06
C SER A 145 17.08 26.71 -1.06
N SER A 146 17.78 26.78 -2.19
CA SER A 146 17.48 27.74 -3.26
C SER A 146 16.31 27.35 -4.17
N GLY A 147 15.78 26.13 -4.03
CA GLY A 147 14.77 25.61 -4.95
C GLY A 147 15.30 25.48 -6.39
N ARG A 148 14.62 24.70 -7.23
CA ARG A 148 14.97 24.64 -8.65
C ARG A 148 14.50 25.92 -9.34
N PRO A 149 15.31 26.56 -10.20
CA PRO A 149 14.89 27.75 -10.91
C PRO A 149 13.71 27.40 -11.82
N VAL A 150 12.52 27.88 -11.47
CA VAL A 150 11.35 27.85 -12.34
C VAL A 150 11.61 28.85 -13.46
N PRO A 151 11.37 28.53 -14.75
CA PRO A 151 11.50 29.52 -15.82
C PRO A 151 10.42 30.58 -15.63
N VAL A 152 10.84 31.71 -15.07
CA VAL A 152 10.00 32.88 -14.84
C VAL A 152 10.12 33.77 -16.07
N ALA A 153 8.98 34.20 -16.64
CA ALA A 153 8.97 35.16 -17.75
C ALA A 153 9.79 36.42 -17.37
N VAL A 154 10.49 37.03 -18.33
CA VAL A 154 11.40 38.16 -18.08
C VAL A 154 10.68 39.31 -17.36
N GLU A 155 9.39 39.54 -17.64
CA GLU A 155 8.60 40.53 -16.91
C GLU A 155 8.47 40.21 -15.42
N THR A 156 8.29 38.94 -15.08
CA THR A 156 8.10 38.47 -13.71
C THR A 156 9.41 38.49 -12.91
N PHE A 157 10.57 38.32 -13.57
CA PHE A 157 11.89 38.52 -12.96
C PHE A 157 12.10 39.98 -12.53
N HIS A 158 11.84 40.93 -13.43
CA HIS A 158 11.97 42.36 -13.11
C HIS A 158 10.98 42.81 -12.04
N ALA A 159 9.75 42.26 -12.04
CA ALA A 159 8.76 42.52 -11.01
C ALA A 159 9.20 42.03 -9.62
N LEU A 160 9.87 40.87 -9.53
CA LEU A 160 10.41 40.34 -8.28
C LEU A 160 11.67 41.07 -7.82
N GLN A 161 12.55 41.44 -8.76
CA GLN A 161 13.75 42.24 -8.45
C GLN A 161 13.38 43.63 -7.92
N GLN A 162 12.40 44.30 -8.53
CA GLN A 162 11.90 45.58 -8.03
C GLN A 162 11.32 45.46 -6.63
N ARG A 163 10.60 44.37 -6.32
CA ARG A 163 10.07 44.08 -4.97
C ARG A 163 11.18 43.83 -3.94
N GLN A 164 12.24 43.12 -4.33
CA GLN A 164 13.41 42.92 -3.46
C GLN A 164 14.18 44.22 -3.21
N SER A 165 14.27 45.11 -4.21
CA SER A 165 15.01 46.37 -4.07
C SER A 165 14.19 47.52 -3.49
N THR A 166 12.86 47.37 -3.37
CA THR A 166 11.99 48.36 -2.69
C THR A 166 11.97 48.11 -1.19
N GLU A 167 13.16 48.04 -0.59
CA GLU A 167 13.33 48.17 0.86
C GLU A 167 13.17 49.65 1.23
N GLN A 168 11.94 50.13 1.36
CA GLN A 168 11.71 51.37 2.09
C GLN A 168 11.51 51.03 3.57
N MET A 169 12.61 51.01 4.32
CA MET A 169 12.58 50.87 5.78
C MET A 169 11.76 52.00 6.39
N VAL A 170 10.58 51.67 6.93
CA VAL A 170 9.77 52.64 7.68
C VAL A 170 10.36 52.76 9.08
N ALA A 171 10.90 53.94 9.40
CA ALA A 171 11.40 54.23 10.74
C ALA A 171 10.26 54.15 11.78
N PRO A 172 10.56 53.69 13.02
CA PRO A 172 9.55 53.54 14.05
C PRO A 172 8.90 54.89 14.38
N GLY A 173 7.59 55.01 14.13
CA GLY A 173 6.78 56.22 14.39
C GLY A 173 6.16 56.89 13.16
N SER A 174 6.47 56.46 11.93
CA SER A 174 5.74 56.94 10.74
C SER A 174 4.45 56.16 10.49
N PRO A 175 3.36 56.80 10.03
CA PRO A 175 2.06 56.15 9.81
C PRO A 175 2.08 55.39 8.47
N GLY A 176 2.95 54.40 8.35
CA GLY A 176 2.98 53.46 7.23
C GLY A 176 2.17 52.22 7.56
N GLN A 177 1.27 51.81 6.68
CA GLN A 177 0.49 50.58 6.83
C GLN A 177 1.39 49.38 6.52
N VAL A 178 1.69 48.55 7.54
CA VAL A 178 2.50 47.34 7.39
C VAL A 178 1.60 46.19 6.93
N ASN A 179 1.94 45.54 5.81
CA ASN A 179 1.21 44.37 5.31
C ASN A 179 1.70 43.08 5.98
N LEU A 180 0.88 42.49 6.84
CA LEU A 180 1.23 41.32 7.66
C LEU A 180 1.31 39.99 6.86
N LEU A 181 0.80 39.95 5.62
CA LEU A 181 0.86 38.74 4.80
C LEU A 181 2.26 38.49 4.21
N ASN A 182 3.16 39.49 4.25
CA ASN A 182 4.48 39.45 3.61
C ASN A 182 5.63 39.75 4.60
N TRP A 183 5.41 39.64 5.91
CA TRP A 183 6.42 39.96 6.92
C TRP A 183 7.44 38.82 7.09
N ASP A 184 8.73 39.16 7.04
CA ASP A 184 9.87 38.24 7.01
C ASP A 184 10.46 37.91 8.40
N GLY A 185 9.81 38.37 9.47
CA GLY A 185 10.24 38.09 10.85
C GLY A 185 11.24 39.09 11.42
N ALA A 186 11.69 40.09 10.66
CA ALA A 186 12.57 41.13 11.17
C ALA A 186 11.78 42.32 11.76
N GLY A 187 11.94 42.55 13.08
CA GLY A 187 11.38 43.70 13.81
C GLY A 187 9.97 43.49 14.40
N VAL A 188 9.78 43.76 15.69
CA VAL A 188 8.50 43.47 16.40
C VAL A 188 7.39 44.43 15.95
N PRO A 189 6.21 43.94 15.51
CA PRO A 189 5.06 44.80 15.27
C PRO A 189 4.59 45.46 16.58
N LEU A 190 4.18 46.72 16.48
CA LEU A 190 3.65 47.57 17.55
C LEU A 190 2.82 46.81 18.62
N GLY A 191 3.23 46.96 19.89
CA GLY A 191 2.39 46.67 21.07
C GLY A 191 2.71 45.40 21.87
N ILE A 192 3.69 44.59 21.47
CA ILE A 192 4.09 43.39 22.22
C ILE A 192 5.37 43.67 23.03
N PRO A 193 5.39 43.51 24.36
CA PRO A 193 6.61 43.71 25.14
C PRO A 193 7.66 42.64 24.84
N THR A 194 8.91 43.05 24.68
CA THR A 194 10.07 42.18 24.42
C THR A 194 10.30 41.22 25.59
N VAL A 195 10.31 39.92 25.32
CA VAL A 195 10.74 38.92 26.31
C VAL A 195 12.27 38.99 26.43
N PRO A 196 12.85 39.28 27.61
CA PRO A 196 14.29 39.31 27.76
C PRO A 196 14.89 37.90 27.60
N PRO A 197 16.10 37.76 27.03
CA PRO A 197 16.74 36.47 26.86
C PRO A 197 17.07 35.84 28.22
N ARG A 198 16.85 34.53 28.33
CA ARG A 198 17.12 33.72 29.52
C ARG A 198 18.62 33.72 29.80
N GLN A 199 19.05 34.26 30.93
CA GLN A 199 20.43 34.14 31.39
C GLN A 199 20.68 32.70 31.84
N GLU A 200 21.63 32.02 31.19
CA GLU A 200 22.16 30.74 31.66
C GLU A 200 23.00 31.00 32.92
N ALA A 201 22.54 30.49 34.06
CA ALA A 201 23.27 30.58 35.32
C ALA A 201 24.42 29.54 35.31
N GLY A 202 25.65 30.03 35.16
CA GLY A 202 26.86 29.26 35.43
C GLY A 202 27.39 29.54 36.84
N GLN A 203 27.22 28.57 37.74
CA GLN A 203 28.18 28.06 38.73
C GLN A 203 27.55 26.92 39.53
#